data_AF-A0A3M7MW42-F1
#
_entry.id   AF-A0A3M7MW42-F1
#
_cell.length_a   1.000
_cell.length_b   1.000
_cell.length_c   1.000
_cell.angle_alpha   90.00
_cell.angle_beta   90.00
_cell.angle_gamma   90.00
#
_symmetry.space_group_name_H-M   'P 1'
#
loop_
_entity.id
_entity.type
_entity.pdbx_description
1 polymer ?
#
loop_
_entity_poly.entity_id
_entity_poly.type
_entity_poly.pdbx_seq_one_letter_code
_entity_poly.pdbx_strand_id
1 'polypeptide(L)'
;MGDSNEVMTASAEPLSRYSEQHPHIASLGALRDVLNPPKGDSDADSLLDDEGSDGNREMLSLPSYVKAEDVRAARPTLFLAILSVGSSAIRPDLQPDLLVECSKSLSERVLFLGEKSLELVQALLIYTAYYVRSKYAKDLVFNQYIHAAVVMCLDLGIGKRSPKSLRNKDGAAEAEIRRTWLACYYFASSVSTILRHPSLVRWSAYVEECLDFFSTSPHALDSDAWLCALVRAQHIAEEVCIVFTMDDPSSEVSFGDTKTGFHLRALEKKLAEWRASAPAYMDKRLIEHVAASQNLYIHEISIQNAHNVGESQASTRVSSGAPDPASLISAIHIDALTTCVDSCHRVFNSYLAFDVETARKLPNLFIVWNTYAAVGLIKLDGIVNGIQSPFRTIFTPELHVDHYLSSVTQRLLEVSGDGCWPPAEAFSFVMKKLISWHQHKKGVGLWIPGDEESTHQAKDADNDVNDGSSSNDANLEAHVISSDLNIAFDAANYNVNWDELNFSQDELNVFDSYMNDQGWMGYLI
;
A
#
# COMPACT_ATOMS: atom_id res chain seq x y z
N MET A 1 -31.22 15.31 51.42
CA MET A 1 -30.67 16.16 50.36
C MET A 1 -29.18 15.81 50.28
N GLY A 2 -28.73 14.75 49.61
CA GLY A 2 -29.26 14.13 48.40
C GLY A 2 -28.74 14.90 47.19
N ASP A 3 -27.58 14.53 46.67
CA ASP A 3 -27.45 14.29 45.22
C ASP A 3 -26.23 13.44 44.85
N SER A 4 -26.54 12.48 43.99
CA SER A 4 -25.77 11.37 43.45
C SER A 4 -24.70 11.83 42.46
N ASN A 5 -23.53 11.20 42.50
CA ASN A 5 -22.58 11.20 41.38
C ASN A 5 -22.36 9.72 41.00
N GLU A 6 -23.31 9.17 40.24
CA GLU A 6 -23.19 7.85 39.61
C GLU A 6 -22.32 7.99 38.37
N VAL A 7 -21.08 7.52 38.47
CA VAL A 7 -20.25 7.19 37.31
C VAL A 7 -20.73 5.82 36.81
N MET A 8 -21.38 5.80 35.65
CA MET A 8 -21.71 4.56 34.92
C MET A 8 -20.41 3.82 34.57
N THR A 9 -20.03 2.88 35.42
CA THR A 9 -19.10 1.82 35.09
C THR A 9 -19.82 0.83 34.17
N ALA A 10 -19.53 0.87 32.87
CA ALA A 10 -19.90 -0.21 31.96
C ALA A 10 -19.11 -1.48 32.38
N SER A 11 -19.84 -2.47 32.87
CA SER A 11 -19.32 -3.80 33.22
C SER A 11 -18.81 -4.50 31.97
N ALA A 12 -17.49 -4.51 31.76
CA ALA A 12 -16.85 -5.46 30.85
C ALA A 12 -16.87 -6.84 31.53
N GLU A 13 -17.69 -7.76 31.01
CA GLU A 13 -17.67 -9.15 31.46
C GLU A 13 -16.30 -9.80 31.14
N PRO A 14 -15.69 -10.53 32.09
CA PRO A 14 -14.39 -11.16 31.87
C PRO A 14 -14.49 -12.41 30.98
N LEU A 15 -13.62 -12.49 29.98
CA LEU A 15 -13.44 -13.59 29.01
C LEU A 15 -12.94 -14.92 29.60
N SER A 16 -13.35 -15.31 30.81
CA SER A 16 -12.72 -16.39 31.58
C SER A 16 -13.31 -17.81 31.41
N ARG A 17 -13.88 -18.15 30.24
CA ARG A 17 -14.51 -19.48 30.04
C ARG A 17 -13.95 -20.37 28.91
N TYR A 18 -12.80 -20.05 28.33
CA TYR A 18 -12.25 -20.82 27.20
C TYR A 18 -10.90 -21.47 27.49
N SER A 19 -10.79 -22.21 28.60
CA SER A 19 -9.69 -23.18 28.77
C SER A 19 -10.24 -24.53 29.23
N GLU A 20 -10.43 -25.44 28.27
CA GLU A 20 -10.25 -26.90 28.38
C GLU A 20 -11.01 -27.58 27.22
N GLN A 21 -10.26 -28.00 26.18
CA GLN A 21 -10.43 -29.24 25.37
C GLN A 21 -9.91 -29.07 23.91
N HIS A 22 -8.96 -29.93 23.53
CA HIS A 22 -8.41 -30.18 22.18
C HIS A 22 -9.32 -31.16 21.37
N PRO A 23 -9.16 -31.43 20.05
CA PRO A 23 -8.34 -30.80 18.99
C PRO A 23 -9.10 -30.51 17.64
N HIS A 24 -8.35 -29.99 16.66
CA HIS A 24 -8.56 -29.87 15.19
C HIS A 24 -8.73 -28.45 14.61
N ILE A 25 -7.93 -28.18 13.57
CA ILE A 25 -7.47 -26.92 12.98
C ILE A 25 -8.57 -26.23 12.15
N ALA A 26 -8.53 -24.89 12.01
CA ALA A 26 -9.13 -24.20 10.87
C ALA A 26 -8.06 -23.85 9.82
N SER A 27 -7.83 -24.76 8.86
CA SER A 27 -6.99 -24.52 7.69
C SER A 27 -7.84 -23.91 6.57
N LEU A 28 -7.25 -23.56 5.42
CA LEU A 28 -8.01 -23.30 4.18
C LEU A 28 -9.02 -24.42 3.90
N GLY A 29 -8.77 -25.65 4.39
CA GLY A 29 -9.72 -26.76 4.40
C GLY A 29 -11.01 -26.47 5.18
N ALA A 30 -10.94 -25.89 6.39
CA ALA A 30 -12.14 -25.55 7.16
C ALA A 30 -12.94 -24.41 6.52
N LEU A 31 -12.27 -23.43 5.89
CA LEU A 31 -12.95 -22.42 5.07
C LEU A 31 -13.55 -23.03 3.80
N ARG A 32 -12.90 -24.03 3.21
CA ARG A 32 -13.40 -24.80 2.08
C ARG A 32 -14.64 -25.59 2.45
N ASP A 33 -14.71 -26.18 3.64
CA ASP A 33 -15.90 -26.89 4.13
C ASP A 33 -17.08 -25.92 4.37
N VAL A 34 -16.81 -24.69 4.84
CA VAL A 34 -17.85 -23.66 4.98
C VAL A 34 -18.36 -23.15 3.64
N LEU A 35 -17.46 -22.92 2.67
CA LEU A 35 -17.79 -22.37 1.35
C LEU A 35 -18.30 -23.44 0.36
N ASN A 36 -17.91 -24.70 0.58
CA ASN A 36 -18.32 -25.89 -0.16
C ASN A 36 -18.75 -26.99 0.82
N PRO A 37 -19.92 -26.86 1.47
CA PRO A 37 -20.40 -27.89 2.37
C PRO A 37 -20.53 -29.22 1.62
N PRO A 38 -19.99 -30.33 2.17
CA PRO A 38 -20.09 -31.63 1.51
C PRO A 38 -21.56 -31.97 1.26
N LYS A 39 -21.87 -32.30 0.01
CA LYS A 39 -23.18 -32.86 -0.34
C LYS A 39 -23.27 -34.20 0.37
N GLY A 40 -24.36 -34.40 1.12
CA GLY A 40 -24.51 -35.51 2.05
C GLY A 40 -24.19 -36.90 1.48
N ASP A 41 -23.82 -37.76 2.43
CA ASP A 41 -23.54 -39.20 2.44
C ASP A 41 -22.08 -39.68 2.27
N SER A 42 -21.63 -40.25 3.40
CA SER A 42 -20.58 -41.26 3.63
C SER A 42 -19.26 -41.11 2.88
N ASP A 43 -18.28 -40.48 3.53
CA ASP A 43 -16.90 -40.97 3.75
C ASP A 43 -15.98 -39.77 4.03
N ALA A 44 -16.12 -39.18 5.22
CA ALA A 44 -15.39 -37.98 5.64
C ALA A 44 -14.16 -38.29 6.53
N ASP A 45 -13.46 -39.40 6.28
CA ASP A 45 -12.41 -39.90 7.19
C ASP A 45 -11.09 -40.29 6.50
N SER A 46 -10.76 -39.76 5.31
CA SER A 46 -9.53 -40.20 4.60
C SER A 46 -8.72 -39.15 3.82
N LEU A 47 -8.70 -37.88 4.23
CA LEU A 47 -7.95 -36.84 3.49
C LEU A 47 -7.07 -35.90 4.33
N LEU A 48 -6.62 -36.30 5.52
CA LEU A 48 -5.87 -35.40 6.44
C LEU A 48 -4.37 -35.70 6.64
N ASP A 49 -3.68 -36.32 5.69
CA ASP A 49 -2.25 -36.67 5.83
C ASP A 49 -1.33 -36.01 4.77
N ASP A 50 -1.55 -34.75 4.39
CA ASP A 50 -0.57 -34.04 3.54
C ASP A 50 -0.43 -32.53 3.84
N GLU A 51 -0.46 -32.13 5.13
CA GLU A 51 -0.03 -30.77 5.54
C GLU A 51 1.42 -30.78 6.04
N GLY A 52 2.33 -31.14 5.13
CA GLY A 52 3.77 -31.00 5.30
C GLY A 52 4.34 -29.88 4.43
N SER A 53 4.76 -28.78 5.05
CA SER A 53 5.74 -27.81 4.54
C SER A 53 5.33 -26.62 3.67
N ASP A 54 4.13 -26.05 3.79
CA ASP A 54 3.85 -24.77 3.11
C ASP A 54 4.19 -23.55 4.00
N GLY A 55 5.29 -22.88 3.66
CA GLY A 55 5.97 -21.85 4.46
C GLY A 55 5.32 -20.46 4.46
N ASN A 56 4.10 -20.32 3.97
CA ASN A 56 3.40 -19.03 3.86
C ASN A 56 2.20 -18.98 4.80
N ARG A 57 2.47 -18.72 6.09
CA ARG A 57 1.44 -18.47 7.10
C ARG A 57 1.09 -16.97 7.14
N GLU A 58 -0.20 -16.67 7.04
CA GLU A 58 -0.77 -15.32 6.94
C GLU A 58 -0.32 -14.37 8.07
N MET A 59 -0.26 -13.07 7.77
CA MET A 59 0.20 -12.00 8.69
C MET A 59 -0.68 -11.81 9.94
N LEU A 60 -1.92 -12.30 9.91
CA LEU A 60 -2.87 -12.34 11.02
C LEU A 60 -3.39 -13.77 11.19
N SER A 61 -2.51 -14.71 11.54
CA SER A 61 -2.95 -16.08 11.79
C SER A 61 -3.75 -16.14 13.10
N LEU A 62 -4.94 -16.73 13.06
CA LEU A 62 -5.59 -17.19 14.28
C LEU A 62 -4.80 -18.37 14.87
N PRO A 63 -4.76 -18.53 16.20
CA PRO A 63 -4.15 -19.70 16.80
C PRO A 63 -4.75 -20.99 16.24
N SER A 64 -3.91 -22.01 16.01
CA SER A 64 -4.28 -23.26 15.34
C SER A 64 -5.39 -24.10 16.02
N TYR A 65 -5.82 -23.70 17.22
CA TYR A 65 -6.86 -24.38 18.00
C TYR A 65 -8.28 -23.81 17.80
N VAL A 66 -8.44 -22.72 17.04
CA VAL A 66 -9.74 -22.04 16.89
C VAL A 66 -10.50 -22.57 15.66
N LYS A 67 -11.74 -23.06 15.82
CA LYS A 67 -12.57 -23.56 14.71
C LYS A 67 -13.36 -22.44 14.03
N ALA A 68 -13.66 -22.62 12.75
CA ALA A 68 -14.46 -21.68 11.96
C ALA A 68 -15.84 -21.40 12.59
N GLU A 69 -16.50 -22.43 13.12
CA GLU A 69 -17.80 -22.31 13.82
C GLU A 69 -17.70 -21.48 15.10
N ASP A 70 -16.60 -21.64 15.85
CA ASP A 70 -16.37 -20.87 17.08
C ASP A 70 -16.14 -19.39 16.77
N VAL A 71 -15.37 -19.08 15.72
CA VAL A 71 -15.19 -17.69 15.25
C VAL A 71 -16.52 -17.13 14.76
N ARG A 72 -17.31 -17.92 14.00
CA ARG A 72 -18.62 -17.48 13.52
C ARG A 72 -19.58 -17.13 14.66
N ALA A 73 -19.58 -17.92 15.72
CA ALA A 73 -20.44 -17.69 16.88
C ALA A 73 -19.96 -16.53 17.76
N ALA A 74 -18.65 -16.45 18.02
CA ALA A 74 -18.08 -15.47 18.95
C ALA A 74 -17.75 -14.11 18.30
N ARG A 75 -17.42 -14.12 17.01
CA ARG A 75 -16.85 -12.98 16.25
C ARG A 75 -17.39 -12.97 14.81
N PRO A 76 -18.71 -12.81 14.62
CA PRO A 76 -19.36 -12.95 13.31
C PRO A 76 -18.89 -11.97 12.24
N THR A 77 -18.52 -10.73 12.59
CA THR A 77 -18.04 -9.75 11.60
C THR A 77 -16.58 -10.03 11.21
N LEU A 78 -15.75 -10.46 12.14
CA LEU A 78 -14.41 -10.95 11.82
C LEU A 78 -14.47 -12.17 10.90
N PHE A 79 -15.37 -13.11 11.22
CA PHE A 79 -15.61 -14.28 10.39
C PHE A 79 -16.05 -13.90 8.97
N LEU A 80 -16.97 -12.93 8.83
CA LEU A 80 -17.40 -12.42 7.53
C LEU A 80 -16.24 -11.78 6.75
N ALA A 81 -15.36 -11.02 7.41
CA ALA A 81 -14.17 -10.45 6.76
C ALA A 81 -13.21 -11.54 6.25
N ILE A 82 -12.95 -12.58 7.05
CA ILE A 82 -12.13 -13.73 6.66
C ILE A 82 -12.75 -14.45 5.46
N LEU A 83 -14.06 -14.73 5.49
CA LEU A 83 -14.76 -15.36 4.37
C LEU A 83 -14.70 -14.49 3.10
N SER A 84 -14.89 -13.19 3.23
CA SER A 84 -14.87 -12.26 2.09
C SER A 84 -13.52 -12.27 1.38
N VAL A 85 -12.43 -12.29 2.14
CA VAL A 85 -11.07 -12.35 1.59
C VAL A 85 -10.76 -13.74 1.04
N GLY A 86 -10.97 -14.80 1.84
CA GLY A 86 -10.61 -16.17 1.49
C GLY A 86 -11.45 -16.76 0.35
N SER A 87 -12.67 -16.26 0.14
CA SER A 87 -13.54 -16.72 -0.96
C SER A 87 -12.90 -16.56 -2.33
N SER A 88 -12.05 -15.55 -2.55
CA SER A 88 -11.33 -15.38 -3.83
C SER A 88 -10.47 -16.58 -4.25
N ALA A 89 -9.99 -17.38 -3.30
CA ALA A 89 -9.15 -18.55 -3.58
C ALA A 89 -9.97 -19.85 -3.69
N ILE A 90 -11.17 -19.87 -3.12
CA ILE A 90 -11.95 -21.12 -2.93
C ILE A 90 -13.24 -21.10 -3.77
N ARG A 91 -13.98 -19.99 -3.74
CA ARG A 91 -15.25 -19.75 -4.41
C ARG A 91 -15.32 -18.30 -4.90
N PRO A 92 -14.57 -17.97 -5.98
CA PRO A 92 -14.51 -16.61 -6.52
C PRO A 92 -15.89 -16.05 -6.89
N ASP A 93 -16.83 -16.93 -7.26
CA ASP A 93 -18.21 -16.59 -7.59
C ASP A 93 -18.99 -15.98 -6.41
N LEU A 94 -18.66 -16.33 -5.17
CA LEU A 94 -19.32 -15.80 -3.97
C LEU A 94 -18.70 -14.47 -3.48
N GLN A 95 -17.47 -14.17 -3.90
CA GLN A 95 -16.73 -13.03 -3.36
C GLN A 95 -17.45 -11.70 -3.54
N PRO A 96 -18.01 -11.34 -4.71
CA PRO A 96 -18.62 -10.02 -4.91
C PRO A 96 -19.76 -9.73 -3.92
N ASP A 97 -20.58 -10.73 -3.58
CA ASP A 97 -21.69 -10.56 -2.65
C ASP A 97 -21.21 -10.54 -1.19
N LEU A 98 -20.19 -11.33 -0.85
CA LEU A 98 -19.54 -11.28 0.47
C LEU A 98 -18.87 -9.93 0.73
N LEU A 99 -18.20 -9.34 -0.27
CA LEU A 99 -17.60 -8.00 -0.17
C LEU A 99 -18.66 -6.93 0.11
N VAL A 100 -19.82 -7.01 -0.56
CA VAL A 100 -20.93 -6.08 -0.33
C VAL A 100 -21.44 -6.22 1.10
N GLU A 101 -21.71 -7.44 1.55
CA GLU A 101 -22.23 -7.70 2.90
C GLU A 101 -21.23 -7.26 3.98
N CYS A 102 -19.95 -7.60 3.80
CA CYS A 102 -18.89 -7.20 4.73
C CYS A 102 -18.73 -5.68 4.80
N SER A 103 -18.70 -4.99 3.65
CA SER A 103 -18.59 -3.54 3.62
C SER A 103 -19.78 -2.85 4.29
N LYS A 104 -21.01 -3.31 4.03
CA LYS A 104 -22.22 -2.78 4.69
C LYS A 104 -22.18 -3.01 6.21
N SER A 105 -21.86 -4.22 6.64
CA SER A 105 -21.77 -4.57 8.07
C SER A 105 -20.72 -3.72 8.79
N LEU A 106 -19.53 -3.56 8.20
CA LEU A 106 -18.48 -2.71 8.76
C LEU A 106 -18.91 -1.24 8.81
N SER A 107 -19.50 -0.70 7.73
CA SER A 107 -19.98 0.69 7.72
C SER A 107 -21.09 0.93 8.74
N GLU A 108 -22.06 0.04 8.86
CA GLU A 108 -23.15 0.17 9.83
C GLU A 108 -22.61 0.09 11.27
N ARG A 109 -21.85 -0.95 11.62
CA ARG A 109 -21.34 -1.14 12.99
C ARG A 109 -20.35 -0.05 13.39
N VAL A 110 -19.42 0.30 12.51
CA VAL A 110 -18.31 1.23 12.83
C VAL A 110 -18.72 2.68 12.68
N LEU A 111 -19.33 3.07 11.55
CA LEU A 111 -19.57 4.48 11.21
C LEU A 111 -20.96 4.97 11.62
N PHE A 112 -21.98 4.12 11.55
CA PHE A 112 -23.35 4.50 11.88
C PHE A 112 -23.67 4.30 13.37
N LEU A 113 -23.41 3.09 13.90
CA LEU A 113 -23.67 2.76 15.30
C LEU A 113 -22.53 3.19 16.24
N GLY A 114 -21.31 3.38 15.72
CA GLY A 114 -20.15 3.78 16.51
C GLY A 114 -19.64 2.70 17.47
N GLU A 115 -19.93 1.44 17.18
CA GLU A 115 -19.47 0.29 17.97
C GLU A 115 -17.95 0.20 17.99
N LYS A 116 -17.41 -0.26 19.13
CA LYS A 116 -15.97 -0.41 19.34
C LYS A 116 -15.69 -1.75 19.98
N SER A 117 -14.94 -2.60 19.29
CA SER A 117 -14.52 -3.90 19.79
C SER A 117 -13.23 -4.35 19.13
N LEU A 118 -12.48 -5.23 19.79
CA LEU A 118 -11.28 -5.83 19.21
C LEU A 118 -11.60 -6.61 17.92
N GLU A 119 -12.76 -7.26 17.88
CA GLU A 119 -13.28 -7.95 16.69
C GLU A 119 -13.36 -7.01 15.48
N LEU A 120 -13.98 -5.84 15.65
CA LEU A 120 -14.16 -4.87 14.56
C LEU A 120 -12.81 -4.35 14.05
N VAL A 121 -11.86 -4.08 14.95
CA VAL A 121 -10.50 -3.71 14.56
C VAL A 121 -9.86 -4.80 13.70
N GLN A 122 -9.91 -6.05 14.15
CA GLN A 122 -9.33 -7.17 13.42
C GLN A 122 -10.02 -7.40 12.07
N ALA A 123 -11.35 -7.25 12.01
CA ALA A 123 -12.12 -7.37 10.78
C ALA A 123 -11.70 -6.30 9.76
N LEU A 124 -11.56 -5.04 10.20
CA LEU A 124 -11.07 -3.93 9.37
C LEU A 124 -9.67 -4.20 8.83
N LEU A 125 -8.75 -4.69 9.67
CA LEU A 125 -7.36 -4.99 9.28
C LEU A 125 -7.29 -6.11 8.23
N ILE A 126 -7.98 -7.23 8.47
CA ILE A 126 -8.00 -8.37 7.53
C ILE A 126 -8.63 -7.95 6.20
N TYR A 127 -9.78 -7.29 6.26
CA TYR A 127 -10.48 -6.81 5.06
C TYR A 127 -9.61 -5.84 4.25
N THR A 128 -8.82 -5.01 4.92
CA THR A 128 -7.97 -4.03 4.24
C THR A 128 -6.69 -4.62 3.67
N ALA A 129 -6.07 -5.60 4.33
CA ALA A 129 -4.85 -6.26 3.86
C ALA A 129 -5.01 -6.83 2.43
N TYR A 130 -6.23 -7.22 2.09
CA TYR A 130 -6.63 -7.85 0.84
C TYR A 130 -7.81 -7.12 0.20
N TYR A 131 -7.86 -5.80 0.36
CA TYR A 131 -8.97 -4.97 -0.06
C TYR A 131 -9.34 -5.18 -1.53
N VAL A 132 -10.64 -5.37 -1.77
CA VAL A 132 -11.24 -5.36 -3.09
C VAL A 132 -12.34 -4.31 -3.10
N ARG A 133 -12.37 -3.49 -4.14
CA ARG A 133 -13.44 -2.49 -4.30
C ARG A 133 -14.77 -3.20 -4.52
N SER A 134 -15.76 -2.87 -3.68
CA SER A 134 -17.13 -3.34 -3.86
C SER A 134 -17.77 -2.74 -5.12
N LYS A 135 -18.66 -3.48 -5.79
CA LYS A 135 -19.35 -3.03 -7.02
C LYS A 135 -20.16 -1.73 -6.86
N TYR A 136 -20.51 -1.35 -5.63
CA TYR A 136 -21.25 -0.12 -5.33
C TYR A 136 -20.36 1.02 -4.82
N ALA A 137 -19.10 0.76 -4.51
CA ALA A 137 -18.18 1.78 -4.03
C ALA A 137 -17.74 2.65 -5.21
N LYS A 138 -17.91 3.98 -5.05
CA LYS A 138 -17.46 4.96 -6.05
C LYS A 138 -15.93 5.04 -6.13
N ASP A 139 -15.27 4.81 -5.00
CA ASP A 139 -13.84 5.04 -4.79
C ASP A 139 -13.24 3.95 -3.88
N LEU A 140 -11.92 3.84 -3.83
CA LEU A 140 -11.15 3.01 -2.92
C LEU A 140 -11.22 3.58 -1.49
N VAL A 141 -11.72 2.77 -0.54
CA VAL A 141 -11.93 3.21 0.86
C VAL A 141 -11.00 2.52 1.87
N PHE A 142 -9.95 1.84 1.40
CA PHE A 142 -9.02 1.12 2.27
C PHE A 142 -8.37 2.03 3.33
N ASN A 143 -8.04 3.28 2.96
CA ASN A 143 -7.43 4.23 3.88
C ASN A 143 -8.37 4.56 5.05
N GLN A 144 -9.67 4.71 4.77
CA GLN A 144 -10.68 4.95 5.80
C GLN A 144 -10.80 3.77 6.76
N TYR A 145 -10.75 2.53 6.26
CA TYR A 145 -10.81 1.34 7.11
C TYR A 145 -9.59 1.21 8.04
N ILE A 146 -8.37 1.47 7.53
CA ILE A 146 -7.16 1.45 8.36
C ILE A 146 -7.24 2.51 9.46
N HIS A 147 -7.61 3.74 9.12
CA HIS A 147 -7.70 4.80 10.11
C HIS A 147 -8.84 4.59 11.11
N ALA A 148 -9.96 4.00 10.70
CA ALA A 148 -11.02 3.59 11.62
C ALA A 148 -10.52 2.53 12.61
N ALA A 149 -9.74 1.55 12.16
CA ALA A 149 -9.14 0.53 13.03
C ALA A 149 -8.17 1.15 14.04
N VAL A 150 -7.31 2.08 13.59
CA VAL A 150 -6.38 2.82 14.46
C VAL A 150 -7.12 3.63 15.52
N VAL A 151 -8.09 4.46 15.12
CA VAL A 151 -8.84 5.31 16.05
C VAL A 151 -9.59 4.45 17.06
N MET A 152 -10.21 3.35 16.62
CA MET A 152 -10.87 2.41 17.52
C MET A 152 -9.90 1.77 18.52
N CYS A 153 -8.69 1.40 18.10
CA CYS A 153 -7.64 0.94 19.03
C CYS A 153 -7.28 2.00 20.09
N LEU A 154 -7.19 3.26 19.70
CA LEU A 154 -6.86 4.36 20.62
C LEU A 154 -7.99 4.61 21.63
N ASP A 155 -9.24 4.56 21.18
CA ASP A 155 -10.43 4.68 22.02
C ASP A 155 -10.55 3.53 23.03
N LEU A 156 -10.22 2.31 22.60
CA LEU A 156 -10.15 1.12 23.47
C LEU A 156 -8.92 1.11 24.40
N GLY A 157 -8.02 2.07 24.26
CA GLY A 157 -6.78 2.15 25.05
C GLY A 157 -5.70 1.14 24.65
N ILE A 158 -5.88 0.41 23.55
CA ILE A 158 -4.96 -0.62 23.05
C ILE A 158 -3.62 0.00 22.63
N GLY A 159 -3.63 1.19 22.02
CA GLY A 159 -2.41 1.88 21.60
C GLY A 159 -1.65 2.62 22.70
N LYS A 160 -2.07 2.49 23.97
CA LYS A 160 -1.50 3.23 25.10
C LYS A 160 -0.69 2.32 26.01
N ARG A 161 0.53 2.77 26.33
CA ARG A 161 1.38 2.14 27.33
C ARG A 161 0.71 2.21 28.71
N SER A 162 0.34 1.05 29.26
CA SER A 162 -0.27 0.94 30.58
C SER A 162 0.77 0.55 31.65
N PRO A 163 0.67 1.10 32.89
CA PRO A 163 1.52 0.67 34.00
C PRO A 163 1.48 -0.84 34.21
N LYS A 164 2.62 -1.45 34.59
CA LYS A 164 2.74 -2.92 34.74
C LYS A 164 1.70 -3.52 35.69
N SER A 165 1.24 -2.79 36.71
CA SER A 165 0.23 -3.22 37.67
C SER A 165 -1.19 -3.33 37.08
N LEU A 166 -1.46 -2.65 35.97
CA LEU A 166 -2.76 -2.61 35.29
C LEU A 166 -2.79 -3.48 34.02
N ARG A 167 -1.71 -4.20 33.74
CA ARG A 167 -1.64 -5.10 32.58
C ARG A 167 -2.53 -6.31 32.80
N ASN A 168 -3.16 -6.76 31.71
CA ASN A 168 -3.98 -7.96 31.74
C ASN A 168 -3.12 -9.15 32.22
N LYS A 169 -3.64 -9.94 33.17
CA LYS A 169 -2.97 -11.14 33.67
C LYS A 169 -3.13 -12.32 32.72
N ASP A 170 -4.06 -12.24 31.79
CA ASP A 170 -4.21 -13.19 30.69
C ASP A 170 -3.21 -12.86 29.58
N GLY A 171 -2.15 -13.68 29.49
CA GLY A 171 -1.10 -13.53 28.50
C GLY A 171 -1.54 -13.78 27.06
N ALA A 172 -2.60 -14.58 26.84
CA ALA A 172 -3.13 -14.83 25.50
C ALA A 172 -3.90 -13.62 24.99
N ALA A 173 -4.76 -13.03 25.83
CA ALA A 173 -5.46 -11.79 25.52
C ALA A 173 -4.47 -10.62 25.34
N GLU A 174 -3.41 -10.54 26.14
CA GLU A 174 -2.36 -9.52 25.95
C GLU A 174 -1.63 -9.71 24.61
N ALA A 175 -1.31 -10.94 24.22
CA ALA A 175 -0.70 -11.22 22.92
C ALA A 175 -1.61 -10.78 21.76
N GLU A 176 -2.91 -11.07 21.83
CA GLU A 176 -3.88 -10.67 20.83
C GLU A 176 -3.97 -9.15 20.65
N ILE A 177 -4.04 -8.40 21.76
CA ILE A 177 -4.10 -6.94 21.76
C ILE A 177 -2.82 -6.35 21.14
N ARG A 178 -1.65 -6.84 21.54
CA ARG A 178 -0.36 -6.35 21.05
C ARG A 178 -0.17 -6.64 19.56
N ARG A 179 -0.54 -7.84 19.09
CA ARG A 179 -0.53 -8.22 17.67
C ARG A 179 -1.41 -7.28 16.85
N THR A 180 -2.62 -7.02 17.34
CA THR A 180 -3.56 -6.12 16.68
C THR A 180 -3.01 -4.69 16.61
N TRP A 181 -2.37 -4.20 17.67
CA TRP A 181 -1.73 -2.88 17.66
C TRP A 181 -0.56 -2.79 16.69
N LEU A 182 0.30 -3.81 16.64
CA LEU A 182 1.42 -3.90 15.69
C LEU A 182 0.93 -3.90 14.24
N ALA A 183 -0.14 -4.63 13.94
CA ALA A 183 -0.76 -4.63 12.62
C ALA A 183 -1.35 -3.24 12.27
N CYS A 184 -2.03 -2.57 13.20
CA CYS A 184 -2.50 -1.19 13.01
C CYS A 184 -1.35 -0.22 12.68
N TYR A 185 -0.25 -0.28 13.44
CA TYR A 185 0.94 0.54 13.17
C TYR A 185 1.52 0.26 11.78
N TYR A 186 1.69 -1.02 11.43
CA TYR A 186 2.23 -1.44 10.14
C TYR A 186 1.40 -0.87 8.98
N PHE A 187 0.09 -1.15 8.93
CA PHE A 187 -0.76 -0.71 7.83
C PHE A 187 -0.90 0.82 7.76
N ALA A 188 -1.05 1.50 8.89
CA ALA A 188 -1.16 2.97 8.90
C ALA A 188 0.13 3.65 8.41
N SER A 189 1.29 3.16 8.85
CA SER A 189 2.58 3.67 8.39
C SER A 189 2.85 3.35 6.91
N SER A 190 2.50 2.13 6.46
CA SER A 190 2.64 1.75 5.04
C SER A 190 1.78 2.61 4.13
N VAL A 191 0.52 2.86 4.48
CA VAL A 191 -0.36 3.72 3.66
C VAL A 191 0.13 5.17 3.65
N SER A 192 0.57 5.70 4.79
CA SER A 192 1.17 7.03 4.86
C SER A 192 2.40 7.17 3.96
N THR A 193 3.23 6.13 3.90
CA THR A 193 4.40 6.03 3.01
C THR A 193 3.98 6.07 1.53
N ILE A 194 2.99 5.26 1.17
CA ILE A 194 2.56 5.07 -0.22
C ILE A 194 1.80 6.29 -0.75
N LEU A 195 0.98 6.92 0.09
CA LEU A 195 0.17 8.09 -0.26
C LEU A 195 0.85 9.43 0.02
N ARG A 196 2.08 9.42 0.57
CA ARG A 196 2.84 10.62 0.94
C ARG A 196 2.09 11.60 1.83
N HIS A 197 1.35 11.08 2.81
CA HIS A 197 0.69 11.91 3.81
C HIS A 197 1.27 11.67 5.21
N PRO A 198 1.09 12.60 6.16
CA PRO A 198 1.53 12.41 7.53
C PRO A 198 0.89 11.16 8.17
N SER A 199 1.67 10.40 8.94
CA SER A 199 1.17 9.23 9.66
C SER A 199 0.40 9.59 10.92
N LEU A 200 -0.79 8.99 11.09
CA LEU A 200 -1.61 9.10 12.30
C LEU A 200 -0.98 8.43 13.52
N VAL A 201 -0.20 7.36 13.31
CA VAL A 201 0.51 6.63 14.37
C VAL A 201 2.00 6.67 14.09
N ARG A 202 2.78 7.03 15.10
CA ARG A 202 4.24 7.09 15.04
C ARG A 202 4.87 5.96 15.83
N TRP A 203 6.14 5.67 15.52
CA TRP A 203 6.94 4.79 16.36
C TRP A 203 6.94 5.28 17.82
N SER A 204 6.83 4.36 18.76
CA SER A 204 6.77 4.69 20.18
C SER A 204 7.39 3.59 21.04
N ALA A 205 7.75 3.95 22.27
CA ALA A 205 8.22 2.98 23.27
C ALA A 205 7.22 1.84 23.51
N TYR A 206 5.93 2.05 23.26
CA TYR A 206 4.94 0.97 23.39
C TYR A 206 5.01 -0.02 22.23
N VAL A 207 5.30 0.43 21.00
CA VAL A 207 5.55 -0.45 19.86
C VAL A 207 6.77 -1.33 20.14
N GLU A 208 7.85 -0.76 20.67
CA GLU A 208 9.04 -1.52 21.10
C GLU A 208 8.68 -2.58 22.16
N GLU A 209 7.92 -2.21 23.20
CA GLU A 209 7.46 -3.18 24.20
C GLU A 209 6.60 -4.29 23.61
N CYS A 210 5.79 -4.01 22.58
CA CYS A 210 5.02 -5.02 21.87
C CYS A 210 5.92 -5.98 21.08
N LEU A 211 6.96 -5.47 20.42
CA LEU A 211 7.93 -6.30 19.72
C LEU A 211 8.73 -7.18 20.68
N ASP A 212 9.16 -6.63 21.81
CA ASP A 212 9.90 -7.37 22.84
C ASP A 212 9.03 -8.45 23.50
N PHE A 213 7.73 -8.19 23.68
CA PHE A 213 6.79 -9.17 24.22
C PHE A 213 6.81 -10.48 23.40
N PHE A 214 6.77 -10.41 22.07
CA PHE A 214 6.75 -11.61 21.22
C PHE A 214 8.08 -12.37 21.18
N SER A 215 9.19 -11.73 21.58
CA SER A 215 10.48 -12.43 21.64
C SER A 215 10.60 -13.41 22.81
N THR A 216 9.76 -13.28 23.84
CA THR A 216 9.87 -14.05 25.09
C THR A 216 8.54 -14.67 25.56
N SER A 217 7.41 -14.25 25.00
CA SER A 217 6.09 -14.71 25.44
C SER A 217 5.80 -16.15 25.00
N PRO A 218 5.27 -17.01 25.90
CA PRO A 218 4.80 -18.34 25.52
C PRO A 218 3.52 -18.31 24.67
N HIS A 219 2.88 -17.14 24.55
CA HIS A 219 1.67 -16.93 23.73
C HIS A 219 1.99 -16.34 22.34
N ALA A 220 3.27 -16.27 21.98
CA ALA A 220 3.68 -15.91 20.63
C ALA A 220 3.32 -17.04 19.65
N LEU A 221 2.74 -16.67 18.52
CA LEU A 221 2.53 -17.53 17.36
C LEU A 221 3.75 -17.45 16.45
N ASP A 222 4.00 -18.49 15.66
CA ASP A 222 5.12 -18.49 14.70
C ASP A 222 5.07 -17.29 13.75
N SER A 223 3.86 -16.89 13.33
CA SER A 223 3.59 -15.74 12.45
C SER A 223 3.94 -14.38 13.08
N ASP A 224 3.99 -14.28 14.41
CA ASP A 224 4.33 -13.03 15.10
C ASP A 224 5.75 -12.60 14.80
N ALA A 225 6.67 -13.56 14.61
CA ALA A 225 8.04 -13.25 14.25
C ALA A 225 8.12 -12.50 12.92
N TRP A 226 7.30 -12.89 11.94
CA TRP A 226 7.24 -12.21 10.65
C TRP A 226 6.53 -10.85 10.73
N LEU A 227 5.41 -10.75 11.46
CA LEU A 227 4.78 -9.44 11.71
C LEU A 227 5.76 -8.47 12.40
N CYS A 228 6.49 -8.92 13.40
CA CYS A 228 7.50 -8.12 14.07
C CYS A 228 8.63 -7.70 13.12
N ALA A 229 9.03 -8.55 12.17
CA ALA A 229 9.98 -8.19 11.14
C ALA A 229 9.41 -7.11 10.22
N LEU A 230 8.17 -7.25 9.73
CA LEU A 230 7.51 -6.26 8.88
C LEU A 230 7.34 -4.90 9.56
N VAL A 231 6.97 -4.89 10.85
CA VAL A 231 6.90 -3.65 11.66
C VAL A 231 8.26 -2.95 11.73
N ARG A 232 9.35 -3.70 11.94
CA ARG A 232 10.71 -3.13 11.95
C ARG A 232 11.14 -2.60 10.58
N ALA A 233 10.76 -3.28 9.49
CA ALA A 233 11.00 -2.77 8.14
C ALA A 233 10.26 -1.45 7.90
N GLN A 234 8.98 -1.40 8.30
CA GLN A 234 8.15 -0.23 8.13
C GLN A 234 8.59 0.96 9.00
N HIS A 235 9.22 0.70 10.15
CA HIS A 235 9.85 1.76 10.95
C HIS A 235 11.02 2.42 10.20
N ILE A 236 11.78 1.66 9.40
CA ILE A 236 12.82 2.25 8.54
C ILE A 236 12.19 3.20 7.52
N ALA A 237 11.08 2.82 6.88
CA ALA A 237 10.34 3.74 6.01
C ALA A 237 9.80 4.99 6.75
N GLU A 238 9.31 4.84 7.97
CA GLU A 238 8.91 6.01 8.77
C GLU A 238 10.10 6.95 9.03
N GLU A 239 11.28 6.41 9.34
CA GLU A 239 12.50 7.19 9.50
C GLU A 239 12.92 7.89 8.20
N VAL A 240 12.82 7.23 7.04
CA VAL A 240 13.05 7.84 5.71
C VAL A 240 12.13 9.04 5.52
N CYS A 241 10.82 8.85 5.80
CA CYS A 241 9.83 9.91 5.69
C CYS A 241 10.18 11.12 6.55
N ILE A 242 10.61 10.90 7.80
CA ILE A 242 10.96 11.97 8.74
C ILE A 242 12.26 12.67 8.34
N VAL A 243 13.29 11.91 7.99
CA VAL A 243 14.64 12.45 7.72
C VAL A 243 14.67 13.26 6.43
N PHE A 244 13.91 12.84 5.43
CA PHE A 244 13.87 13.47 4.11
C PHE A 244 12.60 14.28 3.85
N THR A 245 11.67 14.33 4.82
CA THR A 245 10.38 15.06 4.71
C THR A 245 9.57 14.61 3.48
N MET A 246 9.47 13.29 3.29
CA MET A 246 8.85 12.69 2.08
C MET A 246 7.35 12.99 1.92
N ASP A 247 6.70 13.49 2.98
CA ASP A 247 5.30 13.90 3.04
C ASP A 247 5.08 15.40 2.75
N ASP A 248 6.14 16.15 2.46
CA ASP A 248 6.08 17.57 2.08
C ASP A 248 6.62 17.78 0.65
N PRO A 249 5.76 18.03 -0.35
CA PRO A 249 6.18 18.24 -1.73
C PRO A 249 7.01 19.51 -1.92
N SER A 250 7.01 20.43 -0.96
CA SER A 250 7.83 21.65 -1.01
C SER A 250 9.26 21.45 -0.48
N SER A 251 9.56 20.28 0.09
CA SER A 251 10.88 19.97 0.64
C SER A 251 11.84 19.52 -0.44
N GLU A 252 13.02 20.13 -0.50
CA GLU A 252 14.08 19.73 -1.42
C GLU A 252 15.28 19.13 -0.66
N VAL A 253 15.61 17.89 -0.99
CA VAL A 253 16.82 17.22 -0.48
C VAL A 253 17.97 17.45 -1.45
N SER A 254 19.07 18.03 -0.96
CA SER A 254 20.28 18.24 -1.76
C SER A 254 21.29 17.10 -1.60
N PHE A 255 21.79 16.59 -2.73
CA PHE A 255 22.91 15.63 -2.78
C PHE A 255 24.30 16.29 -2.69
N GLY A 256 24.35 17.62 -2.57
CA GLY A 256 25.56 18.36 -2.22
C GLY A 256 25.84 18.38 -0.71
N ASP A 257 24.84 18.10 0.12
CA ASP A 257 25.00 18.02 1.57
C ASP A 257 25.56 16.65 1.98
N THR A 258 26.69 16.67 2.70
CA THR A 258 27.28 15.48 3.33
C THR A 258 26.29 14.73 4.23
N LYS A 259 25.35 15.44 4.86
CA LYS A 259 24.32 14.87 5.74
C LYS A 259 23.43 13.86 4.99
N THR A 260 23.07 14.14 3.74
CA THR A 260 22.27 13.24 2.89
C THR A 260 22.96 11.89 2.74
N GLY A 261 24.25 11.90 2.37
CA GLY A 261 25.03 10.66 2.23
C GLY A 261 25.19 9.90 3.56
N PHE A 262 25.34 10.60 4.69
CA PHE A 262 25.38 9.94 6.00
C PHE A 262 24.05 9.28 6.36
N HIS A 263 22.92 9.94 6.09
CA HIS A 263 21.60 9.37 6.35
C HIS A 263 21.30 8.15 5.48
N LEU A 264 21.59 8.22 4.17
CA LEU A 264 21.43 7.08 3.26
C LEU A 264 22.20 5.86 3.79
N ARG A 265 23.49 6.01 4.10
CA ARG A 265 24.33 4.91 4.63
C ARG A 265 23.83 4.37 5.97
N ALA A 266 23.31 5.23 6.85
CA ALA A 266 22.76 4.80 8.12
C ALA A 266 21.48 3.96 7.93
N LEU A 267 20.60 4.37 7.02
CA LEU A 267 19.37 3.66 6.69
C LEU A 267 19.65 2.35 5.95
N GLU A 268 20.59 2.32 5.01
CA GLU A 268 21.08 1.10 4.34
C GLU A 268 21.61 0.09 5.36
N LYS A 269 22.40 0.55 6.32
CA LYS A 269 22.93 -0.32 7.38
C LYS A 269 21.81 -0.93 8.21
N LYS A 270 20.80 -0.13 8.62
CA LYS A 270 19.62 -0.62 9.35
C LYS A 270 18.85 -1.66 8.53
N LEU A 271 18.69 -1.43 7.22
CA LEU A 271 18.01 -2.37 6.34
C LEU A 271 18.78 -3.68 6.16
N ALA A 272 20.12 -3.62 6.07
CA ALA A 272 20.97 -4.80 6.03
C ALA A 272 20.89 -5.62 7.33
N GLU A 273 20.89 -4.95 8.48
CA GLU A 273 20.68 -5.58 9.79
C GLU A 273 19.29 -6.23 9.90
N TRP A 274 18.25 -5.52 9.44
CA TRP A 274 16.89 -6.05 9.36
C TRP A 274 16.83 -7.34 8.54
N ARG A 275 17.41 -7.31 7.34
CA ARG A 275 17.44 -8.46 6.41
C ARG A 275 18.17 -9.65 7.02
N ALA A 276 19.27 -9.43 7.75
CA ALA A 276 20.00 -10.48 8.45
C ALA A 276 19.23 -11.06 9.65
N SER A 277 18.29 -10.29 10.22
CA SER A 277 17.45 -10.69 11.36
C SER A 277 16.14 -11.38 10.98
N ALA A 278 15.85 -11.53 9.68
CA ALA A 278 14.61 -12.12 9.21
C ALA A 278 14.43 -13.58 9.68
N PRO A 279 13.20 -14.03 10.00
CA PRO A 279 12.97 -15.39 10.47
C PRO A 279 13.45 -16.45 9.46
N ALA A 280 14.20 -17.46 9.93
CA ALA A 280 14.85 -18.44 9.07
C ALA A 280 13.87 -19.34 8.28
N TYR A 281 12.63 -19.50 8.78
CA TYR A 281 11.58 -20.27 8.10
C TYR A 281 10.95 -19.51 6.93
N MET A 282 11.21 -18.19 6.82
CA MET A 282 10.54 -17.36 5.84
C MET A 282 11.17 -17.50 4.46
N ASP A 283 10.30 -17.49 3.44
CA ASP A 283 10.72 -17.50 2.05
C ASP A 283 11.66 -16.32 1.77
N LYS A 284 12.86 -16.65 1.27
CA LYS A 284 13.89 -15.66 0.92
C LYS A 284 13.39 -14.67 -0.14
N ARG A 285 12.47 -15.07 -1.03
CA ARG A 285 11.85 -14.21 -2.03
C ARG A 285 11.01 -13.11 -1.37
N LEU A 286 10.29 -13.42 -0.28
CA LEU A 286 9.52 -12.41 0.48
C LEU A 286 10.43 -11.42 1.17
N ILE A 287 11.49 -11.92 1.82
CA ILE A 287 12.49 -11.08 2.47
C ILE A 287 13.16 -10.15 1.45
N GLU A 288 13.52 -10.68 0.28
CA GLU A 288 14.12 -9.88 -0.80
C GLU A 288 13.17 -8.81 -1.32
N HIS A 289 11.91 -9.17 -1.56
CA HIS A 289 10.89 -8.24 -2.06
C HIS A 289 10.70 -7.06 -1.10
N VAL A 290 10.53 -7.34 0.20
CA VAL A 290 10.40 -6.30 1.23
C VAL A 290 11.69 -5.49 1.34
N ALA A 291 12.86 -6.14 1.39
CA ALA A 291 14.16 -5.43 1.45
C ALA A 291 14.33 -4.46 0.29
N ALA A 292 14.12 -4.94 -0.94
CA ALA A 292 14.27 -4.15 -2.14
C ALA A 292 13.26 -2.99 -2.21
N SER A 293 12.02 -3.23 -1.77
CA SER A 293 10.99 -2.19 -1.69
C SER A 293 11.39 -1.06 -0.72
N GLN A 294 11.89 -1.41 0.47
CA GLN A 294 12.38 -0.42 1.43
C GLN A 294 13.63 0.30 0.91
N ASN A 295 14.55 -0.42 0.25
CA ASN A 295 15.78 0.17 -0.27
C ASN A 295 15.51 1.16 -1.42
N LEU A 296 14.51 0.85 -2.25
CA LEU A 296 14.01 1.76 -3.27
C LEU A 296 13.46 3.03 -2.63
N TYR A 297 12.65 2.92 -1.58
CA TYR A 297 12.09 4.08 -0.87
C TYR A 297 13.17 4.95 -0.20
N ILE A 298 14.18 4.32 0.45
CA ILE A 298 15.34 5.02 1.05
C ILE A 298 16.03 5.92 0.01
N HIS A 299 16.17 5.44 -1.22
CA HIS A 299 16.92 6.12 -2.27
C HIS A 299 16.04 6.93 -3.23
N GLU A 300 14.71 6.92 -3.09
CA GLU A 300 13.80 7.60 -4.03
C GLU A 300 14.11 9.10 -4.16
N ILE A 301 14.58 9.74 -3.08
CA ILE A 301 15.01 11.14 -3.08
C ILE A 301 16.03 11.45 -4.20
N SER A 302 16.80 10.44 -4.64
CA SER A 302 17.74 10.59 -5.77
C SER A 302 17.03 10.77 -7.10
N ILE A 303 15.92 10.06 -7.32
CA ILE A 303 15.07 10.19 -8.51
C ILE A 303 14.42 11.56 -8.51
N GLN A 304 13.84 11.98 -7.38
CA GLN A 304 13.21 13.29 -7.21
C GLN A 304 14.21 14.42 -7.47
N ASN A 305 15.38 14.39 -6.83
CA ASN A 305 16.41 15.41 -7.03
C ASN A 305 16.91 15.46 -8.48
N ALA A 306 17.07 14.31 -9.15
CA ALA A 306 17.49 14.26 -10.55
C ALA A 306 16.48 14.92 -11.50
N HIS A 307 15.18 14.83 -11.22
CA HIS A 307 14.16 15.57 -11.97
C HIS A 307 14.33 17.09 -11.77
N ASN A 308 14.49 17.58 -10.53
CA ASN A 308 14.67 19.01 -10.25
C ASN A 308 15.94 19.59 -10.92
N VAL A 309 17.03 18.80 -10.99
CA VAL A 309 18.26 19.19 -11.72
C VAL A 309 17.97 19.35 -13.23
N GLY A 310 17.14 18.48 -13.81
CA GLY A 310 16.68 18.60 -15.20
C GLY A 310 15.80 19.84 -15.43
N GLU A 311 14.87 20.13 -14.52
CA GLU A 311 13.97 21.30 -14.61
C GLU A 311 14.71 22.64 -14.49
N SER A 312 15.65 22.71 -13.55
CA SER A 312 16.50 23.88 -13.36
C SER A 312 17.24 24.25 -14.66
N GLN A 313 17.64 23.26 -15.46
CA GLN A 313 18.28 23.47 -16.75
C GLN A 313 17.32 24.02 -17.82
N ALA A 314 16.06 23.55 -17.84
CA ALA A 314 15.05 24.05 -18.76
C ALA A 314 14.73 25.54 -18.49
N SER A 315 14.65 25.93 -17.21
CA SER A 315 14.34 27.29 -16.76
C SER A 315 15.54 28.26 -16.83
N THR A 316 16.77 27.81 -16.52
CA THR A 316 17.98 28.67 -16.53
C THR A 316 18.47 29.09 -17.91
N ARG A 317 17.82 28.64 -18.99
CA ARG A 317 18.04 29.15 -20.36
C ARG A 317 17.86 30.67 -20.50
N VAL A 318 17.22 31.32 -19.53
CA VAL A 318 16.98 32.77 -19.54
C VAL A 318 18.10 33.56 -18.82
N SER A 319 19.01 32.93 -18.06
CA SER A 319 20.02 33.64 -17.26
C SER A 319 21.47 33.15 -17.48
N SER A 320 22.27 34.01 -18.11
CA SER A 320 23.70 33.79 -18.37
C SER A 320 24.53 33.92 -17.07
N GLY A 321 24.62 32.85 -16.28
CA GLY A 321 25.45 32.83 -15.07
C GLY A 321 25.28 31.65 -14.13
N ALA A 322 24.38 30.70 -14.42
CA ALA A 322 24.19 29.52 -13.59
C ALA A 322 25.38 28.52 -13.73
N PRO A 323 25.79 27.85 -12.64
CA PRO A 323 26.80 26.79 -12.70
C PRO A 323 26.37 25.64 -13.61
N ASP A 324 27.34 24.94 -14.20
CA ASP A 324 27.10 23.76 -15.04
C ASP A 324 26.27 22.72 -14.25
N PRO A 325 25.08 22.32 -14.71
CA PRO A 325 24.26 21.33 -14.01
C PRO A 325 24.98 20.01 -13.74
N ALA A 326 25.93 19.62 -14.59
CA ALA A 326 26.75 18.43 -14.36
C ALA A 326 27.63 18.55 -13.09
N SER A 327 27.93 19.78 -12.63
CA SER A 327 28.63 20.04 -11.38
C SER A 327 27.78 19.82 -10.13
N LEU A 328 26.45 19.71 -10.27
CA LEU A 328 25.51 19.37 -9.18
C LEU A 328 25.36 17.85 -8.99
N ILE A 329 25.81 17.05 -9.96
CA ILE A 329 25.76 15.60 -9.90
C ILE A 329 26.93 15.10 -9.05
N SER A 330 26.64 14.65 -7.83
CA SER A 330 27.64 14.07 -6.94
C SER A 330 27.77 12.57 -7.12
N ALA A 331 28.91 11.99 -6.73
CA ALA A 331 29.09 10.53 -6.73
C ALA A 331 28.05 9.82 -5.86
N ILE A 332 27.66 10.43 -4.73
CA ILE A 332 26.61 9.93 -3.84
C ILE A 332 25.26 9.86 -4.57
N HIS A 333 24.98 10.82 -5.45
CA HIS A 333 23.77 10.83 -6.26
C HIS A 333 23.76 9.67 -7.27
N ILE A 334 24.86 9.45 -7.97
CA ILE A 334 25.01 8.34 -8.92
C ILE A 334 24.90 6.98 -8.22
N ASP A 335 25.54 6.82 -7.06
CA ASP A 335 25.43 5.61 -6.25
C ASP A 335 23.97 5.36 -5.84
N ALA A 336 23.26 6.40 -5.37
CA ALA A 336 21.85 6.29 -4.98
C ALA A 336 20.93 5.93 -6.15
N LEU A 337 21.10 6.54 -7.32
CA LEU A 337 20.36 6.20 -8.54
C LEU A 337 20.63 4.76 -8.99
N THR A 338 21.89 4.31 -8.89
CA THR A 338 22.27 2.92 -9.18
C THR A 338 21.56 1.97 -8.23
N THR A 339 21.50 2.30 -6.94
CA THR A 339 20.76 1.52 -5.94
C THR A 339 19.26 1.49 -6.23
N CYS A 340 18.65 2.57 -6.72
CA CYS A 340 17.26 2.55 -7.17
C CYS A 340 17.03 1.55 -8.32
N VAL A 341 17.90 1.52 -9.33
CA VAL A 341 17.80 0.55 -10.45
C VAL A 341 17.88 -0.89 -9.93
N ASP A 342 18.90 -1.22 -9.13
CA ASP A 342 19.07 -2.56 -8.55
C ASP A 342 17.85 -2.95 -7.69
N SER A 343 17.33 -2.00 -6.91
CA SER A 343 16.16 -2.23 -6.05
C SER A 343 14.90 -2.49 -6.87
N CYS A 344 14.63 -1.72 -7.94
CA CYS A 344 13.51 -1.97 -8.85
C CYS A 344 13.59 -3.38 -9.45
N HIS A 345 14.77 -3.77 -9.97
CA HIS A 345 14.97 -5.11 -10.55
C HIS A 345 14.73 -6.21 -9.52
N ARG A 346 15.22 -6.04 -8.28
CA ARG A 346 15.02 -7.02 -7.21
C ARG A 346 13.57 -7.14 -6.76
N VAL A 347 12.82 -6.03 -6.70
CA VAL A 347 11.37 -6.07 -6.43
C VAL A 347 10.68 -6.95 -7.48
N PHE A 348 10.92 -6.69 -8.77
CA PHE A 348 10.31 -7.46 -9.85
C PHE A 348 10.76 -8.92 -9.88
N ASN A 349 12.07 -9.17 -9.83
CA ASN A 349 12.63 -10.53 -9.87
C ASN A 349 12.09 -11.38 -8.71
N SER A 350 11.97 -10.80 -7.51
CA SER A 350 11.45 -11.50 -6.34
C SER A 350 9.97 -11.86 -6.51
N TYR A 351 9.17 -10.93 -7.03
CA TYR A 351 7.74 -11.18 -7.27
C TYR A 351 7.51 -12.20 -8.40
N LEU A 352 8.23 -12.06 -9.52
CA LEU A 352 8.16 -12.98 -10.66
C LEU A 352 8.68 -14.38 -10.31
N ALA A 353 9.49 -14.51 -9.27
CA ALA A 353 9.95 -15.81 -8.78
C ALA A 353 8.91 -16.58 -7.96
N PHE A 354 7.82 -15.95 -7.49
CA PHE A 354 6.73 -16.68 -6.84
C PHE A 354 5.98 -17.55 -7.85
N ASP A 355 5.47 -18.69 -7.41
CA ASP A 355 4.42 -19.39 -8.14
C ASP A 355 3.08 -18.66 -7.96
N VAL A 356 2.11 -18.99 -8.82
CA VAL A 356 0.79 -18.33 -8.84
C VAL A 356 0.05 -18.51 -7.52
N GLU A 357 0.15 -19.67 -6.88
CA GLU A 357 -0.56 -19.96 -5.64
C GLU A 357 0.00 -19.13 -4.48
N THR A 358 1.32 -19.07 -4.35
CA THR A 358 2.00 -18.20 -3.39
C THR A 358 1.61 -16.73 -3.61
N ALA A 359 1.65 -16.25 -4.85
CA ALA A 359 1.35 -14.86 -5.16
C ALA A 359 -0.10 -14.47 -4.80
N ARG A 360 -1.07 -15.39 -4.91
CA ARG A 360 -2.46 -15.20 -4.48
C ARG A 360 -2.63 -15.11 -2.96
N LYS A 361 -1.68 -15.61 -2.18
CA LYS A 361 -1.71 -15.55 -0.70
C LYS A 361 -1.09 -14.26 -0.15
N LEU A 362 -0.51 -13.40 -1.00
CA LEU A 362 0.21 -12.20 -0.54
C LEU A 362 -0.72 -11.00 -0.36
N PRO A 363 -0.54 -10.19 0.70
CA PRO A 363 -1.25 -8.92 0.86
C PRO A 363 -1.09 -7.99 -0.36
N ASN A 364 -2.09 -7.15 -0.60
CA ASN A 364 -2.09 -6.23 -1.74
C ASN A 364 -0.86 -5.31 -1.77
N LEU A 365 -0.26 -5.02 -0.61
CA LEU A 365 0.97 -4.23 -0.51
C LEU A 365 2.11 -4.75 -1.40
N PHE A 366 2.22 -6.05 -1.65
CA PHE A 366 3.26 -6.59 -2.53
C PHE A 366 3.07 -6.12 -3.99
N ILE A 367 1.82 -6.09 -4.47
CA ILE A 367 1.49 -5.61 -5.82
C ILE A 367 1.63 -4.08 -5.90
N VAL A 368 1.26 -3.37 -4.83
CA VAL A 368 1.45 -1.92 -4.72
C VAL A 368 2.93 -1.56 -4.84
N TRP A 369 3.82 -2.28 -4.14
CA TRP A 369 5.27 -2.07 -4.25
C TRP A 369 5.85 -2.43 -5.62
N ASN A 370 5.28 -3.40 -6.34
CA ASN A 370 5.64 -3.63 -7.74
C ASN A 370 5.28 -2.44 -8.62
N THR A 371 4.10 -1.85 -8.41
CA THR A 371 3.66 -0.66 -9.15
C THR A 371 4.53 0.54 -8.81
N TYR A 372 4.87 0.71 -7.53
CA TYR A 372 5.82 1.71 -7.06
C TYR A 372 7.19 1.58 -7.77
N ALA A 373 7.73 0.36 -7.86
CA ALA A 373 8.96 0.08 -8.59
C ALA A 373 8.84 0.34 -10.10
N ALA A 374 7.67 0.10 -10.70
CA ALA A 374 7.42 0.39 -12.12
C ALA A 374 7.48 1.88 -12.39
N VAL A 375 6.85 2.71 -11.54
CA VAL A 375 6.93 4.16 -11.64
C VAL A 375 8.36 4.65 -11.45
N GLY A 376 9.08 4.14 -10.44
CA GLY A 376 10.49 4.47 -10.22
C GLY A 376 11.36 4.14 -11.43
N LEU A 377 11.18 2.96 -12.02
CA LEU A 377 11.94 2.51 -13.19
C LEU A 377 11.64 3.34 -14.46
N ILE A 378 10.38 3.73 -14.67
CA ILE A 378 10.00 4.64 -15.76
C ILE A 378 10.65 6.02 -15.55
N LYS A 379 10.58 6.58 -14.34
CA LYS A 379 11.23 7.86 -14.01
C LYS A 379 12.74 7.83 -14.22
N LEU A 380 13.40 6.73 -13.84
CA LEU A 380 14.83 6.48 -14.11
C LEU A 380 15.14 6.46 -15.62
N ASP A 381 14.26 5.89 -16.45
CA ASP A 381 14.40 5.96 -17.91
C ASP A 381 14.34 7.39 -18.42
N GLY A 382 13.48 8.23 -17.85
CA GLY A 382 13.44 9.65 -18.14
C GLY A 382 14.68 10.41 -17.74
N ILE A 383 15.23 10.10 -16.57
CA ILE A 383 16.48 10.69 -16.11
C ILE A 383 17.63 10.32 -17.05
N VAL A 384 17.72 9.09 -17.54
CA VAL A 384 18.82 8.65 -18.42
C VAL A 384 18.61 9.12 -19.86
N ASN A 385 17.40 8.95 -20.39
CA ASN A 385 17.08 9.12 -21.80
C ASN A 385 16.34 10.42 -22.13
N GLY A 386 16.15 11.30 -21.16
CA GLY A 386 15.53 12.60 -21.38
C GLY A 386 16.34 13.52 -22.29
N ILE A 387 15.64 14.40 -23.02
CA ILE A 387 16.28 15.36 -23.93
C ILE A 387 17.18 16.27 -23.09
N GLN A 388 18.48 16.26 -23.41
CA GLN A 388 19.53 17.06 -22.74
C GLN A 388 19.78 16.72 -21.27
N SER A 389 19.31 15.58 -20.78
CA SER A 389 19.62 15.15 -19.43
C SER A 389 21.14 15.16 -19.17
N PRO A 390 21.60 15.81 -18.09
CA PRO A 390 23.02 15.80 -17.71
C PRO A 390 23.47 14.41 -17.24
N PHE A 391 22.54 13.50 -16.95
CA PHE A 391 22.83 12.14 -16.52
C PHE A 391 23.14 11.19 -17.69
N ARG A 392 22.71 11.49 -18.92
CA ARG A 392 22.81 10.58 -20.08
C ARG A 392 24.22 10.03 -20.33
N THR A 393 25.25 10.84 -20.12
CA THR A 393 26.65 10.44 -20.35
C THR A 393 27.36 9.89 -19.12
N ILE A 394 26.78 10.08 -17.93
CA ILE A 394 27.40 9.77 -16.63
C ILE A 394 26.78 8.51 -16.03
N PHE A 395 25.48 8.29 -16.25
CA PHE A 395 24.68 7.22 -15.69
C PHE A 395 24.00 6.45 -16.83
N THR A 396 24.53 5.27 -17.16
CA THR A 396 24.08 4.43 -18.28
C THR A 396 23.67 3.02 -17.82
N PRO A 397 22.69 2.90 -16.91
CA PRO A 397 22.23 1.60 -16.44
C PRO A 397 21.44 0.85 -17.53
N GLU A 398 21.40 -0.47 -17.43
CA GLU A 398 20.44 -1.27 -18.17
C GLU A 398 19.10 -1.29 -17.43
N LEU A 399 18.09 -0.57 -17.95
CA LEU A 399 16.84 -0.39 -17.21
C LEU A 399 15.83 -1.53 -17.43
N HIS A 400 15.77 -2.11 -18.63
CA HIS A 400 14.84 -3.20 -18.98
C HIS A 400 13.35 -2.88 -18.71
N VAL A 401 12.94 -1.61 -18.86
CA VAL A 401 11.59 -1.12 -18.52
C VAL A 401 10.49 -1.94 -19.20
N ASP A 402 10.53 -2.03 -20.53
CA ASP A 402 9.49 -2.69 -21.32
C ASP A 402 9.37 -4.19 -20.95
N HIS A 403 10.51 -4.84 -20.67
CA HIS A 403 10.55 -6.24 -20.24
C HIS A 403 9.89 -6.44 -18.87
N TYR A 404 10.26 -5.63 -17.87
CA TYR A 404 9.74 -5.78 -16.52
C TYR A 404 8.25 -5.46 -16.44
N LEU A 405 7.81 -4.34 -17.01
CA LEU A 405 6.39 -3.95 -17.02
C LEU A 405 5.54 -5.02 -17.69
N SER A 406 5.97 -5.57 -18.84
CA SER A 406 5.25 -6.62 -19.54
C SER A 406 5.21 -7.93 -18.75
N SER A 407 6.34 -8.32 -18.15
CA SER A 407 6.44 -9.58 -17.38
C SER A 407 5.58 -9.54 -16.12
N VAL A 408 5.58 -8.42 -15.39
CA VAL A 408 4.73 -8.23 -14.20
C VAL A 408 3.27 -8.18 -14.60
N THR A 409 2.92 -7.48 -15.70
CA THR A 409 1.54 -7.46 -16.22
C THR A 409 1.05 -8.87 -16.52
N GLN A 410 1.86 -9.67 -17.22
CA GLN A 410 1.53 -11.05 -17.54
C GLN A 410 1.36 -11.90 -16.28
N ARG A 411 2.25 -11.76 -15.30
CA ARG A 411 2.12 -12.46 -14.02
C ARG A 411 0.84 -12.08 -13.27
N LEU A 412 0.46 -10.80 -13.27
CA LEU A 412 -0.77 -10.35 -12.62
C LEU A 412 -2.02 -10.96 -13.29
N LEU A 413 -2.02 -11.10 -14.62
CA LEU A 413 -3.09 -11.79 -15.36
C LEU A 413 -3.15 -13.29 -15.02
N GLU A 414 -2.00 -13.95 -14.85
CA GLU A 414 -1.95 -15.35 -14.39
C GLU A 414 -2.49 -15.49 -12.97
N VAL A 415 -2.10 -14.57 -12.07
CA VAL A 415 -2.59 -14.52 -10.69
C VAL A 415 -4.10 -14.30 -10.64
N SER A 416 -4.64 -13.44 -11.50
CA SER A 416 -6.08 -13.18 -11.57
C SER A 416 -6.89 -14.22 -12.36
N GLY A 417 -6.22 -15.24 -12.91
CA GLY A 417 -6.86 -16.28 -13.71
C GLY A 417 -8.03 -16.97 -12.98
N ASP A 418 -9.04 -17.37 -13.76
CA ASP A 418 -10.26 -18.04 -13.27
C ASP A 418 -11.11 -17.20 -12.30
N GLY A 419 -10.95 -15.87 -12.32
CA GLY A 419 -11.64 -14.95 -11.41
C GLY A 419 -11.08 -14.94 -9.99
N CYS A 420 -10.00 -15.70 -9.74
CA CYS A 420 -9.28 -15.65 -8.48
C CYS A 420 -8.60 -14.29 -8.33
N TRP A 421 -8.39 -13.85 -7.09
CA TRP A 421 -7.57 -12.67 -6.78
C TRP A 421 -7.83 -11.40 -7.61
N PRO A 422 -9.04 -10.81 -7.57
CA PRO A 422 -9.39 -9.61 -8.35
C PRO A 422 -8.43 -8.41 -8.25
N PRO A 423 -7.73 -8.14 -7.12
CA PRO A 423 -6.74 -7.08 -7.07
C PRO A 423 -5.66 -7.21 -8.15
N ALA A 424 -5.18 -8.43 -8.44
CA ALA A 424 -4.17 -8.60 -9.48
C ALA A 424 -4.70 -8.20 -10.87
N GLU A 425 -5.97 -8.46 -11.17
CA GLU A 425 -6.59 -8.03 -12.42
C GLU A 425 -6.58 -6.51 -12.52
N ALA A 426 -7.05 -5.82 -11.48
CA ALA A 426 -7.07 -4.36 -11.39
C ALA A 426 -5.67 -3.76 -11.59
N PHE A 427 -4.66 -4.29 -10.90
CA PHE A 427 -3.28 -3.84 -11.05
C PHE A 427 -2.66 -4.21 -12.41
N SER A 428 -3.13 -5.26 -13.08
CA SER A 428 -2.69 -5.54 -14.46
C SER A 428 -3.12 -4.41 -15.42
N PHE A 429 -4.29 -3.80 -15.20
CA PHE A 429 -4.74 -2.63 -15.95
C PHE A 429 -3.91 -1.39 -15.64
N VAL A 430 -3.55 -1.19 -14.36
CA VAL A 430 -2.63 -0.13 -13.94
C VAL A 430 -1.28 -0.27 -14.65
N MET A 431 -0.72 -1.47 -14.70
CA MET A 431 0.55 -1.73 -15.38
C MET A 431 0.45 -1.48 -16.89
N LYS A 432 -0.67 -1.85 -17.54
CA LYS A 432 -0.92 -1.52 -18.96
C LYS A 432 -0.98 -0.01 -19.19
N LYS A 433 -1.64 0.75 -18.31
CA LYS A 433 -1.64 2.22 -18.35
C LYS A 433 -0.23 2.77 -18.21
N LEU A 434 0.58 2.25 -17.29
CA LEU A 434 1.99 2.66 -17.15
C LEU A 434 2.82 2.36 -18.41
N ILE A 435 2.58 1.23 -19.09
CA ILE A 435 3.22 0.93 -20.39
C ILE A 435 2.84 1.98 -21.43
N SER A 436 1.54 2.27 -21.60
CA SER A 436 1.06 3.25 -22.57
C SER A 436 1.62 4.65 -22.27
N TRP A 437 1.65 5.05 -21.01
CA TRP A 437 2.23 6.32 -20.57
C TRP A 437 3.73 6.40 -20.89
N HIS A 438 4.49 5.35 -20.57
CA HIS A 438 5.92 5.29 -20.88
C HIS A 438 6.21 5.37 -22.38
N GLN A 439 5.41 4.66 -23.19
CA GLN A 439 5.50 4.72 -24.66
C GLN A 439 5.20 6.11 -25.20
N HIS A 440 4.17 6.79 -24.65
CA HIS A 440 3.86 8.17 -25.00
C HIS A 440 5.04 9.10 -24.69
N LYS A 441 5.61 9.02 -23.47
CA LYS A 441 6.79 9.81 -23.08
C LYS A 441 8.00 9.58 -23.99
N LYS A 442 8.26 8.32 -24.39
CA LYS A 442 9.28 7.98 -25.40
C LYS A 442 8.97 8.57 -26.78
N GLY A 443 7.71 8.53 -27.21
CA GLY A 443 7.28 8.93 -28.55
C GLY A 443 7.28 10.44 -28.79
N VAL A 444 6.88 11.24 -27.80
CA VAL A 444 6.84 12.71 -27.92
C VAL A 444 8.21 13.34 -27.57
N GLY A 445 9.16 12.57 -27.03
CA GLY A 445 10.45 13.08 -26.56
C GLY A 445 10.32 13.96 -25.30
N LEU A 446 9.12 14.09 -24.74
CA LEU A 446 8.79 14.88 -23.56
C LEU A 446 9.18 14.13 -22.29
N TRP A 447 10.49 14.10 -22.04
CA TRP A 447 11.00 14.22 -20.67
C TRP A 447 11.35 15.68 -20.40
N ILE A 448 10.51 16.60 -20.88
CA ILE A 448 10.59 18.02 -20.59
C ILE A 448 9.44 18.29 -19.61
N PRO A 449 9.72 18.70 -18.37
CA PRO A 449 8.69 19.22 -17.49
C PRO A 449 8.33 20.65 -17.91
N GLY A 450 7.03 20.94 -18.08
CA GLY A 450 6.52 22.30 -18.18
C GLY A 450 5.97 22.79 -19.53
N ASP A 451 5.35 21.95 -20.36
CA ASP A 451 4.53 22.45 -21.48
C ASP A 451 3.10 22.77 -21.01
N GLU A 452 2.93 23.88 -20.29
CA GLU A 452 1.59 24.51 -20.11
C GLU A 452 1.18 25.32 -21.34
N GLU A 453 2.05 25.56 -22.32
CA GLU A 453 1.73 26.37 -23.49
C GLU A 453 2.35 25.80 -24.78
N SER A 454 1.66 24.88 -25.47
CA SER A 454 1.71 24.83 -26.95
C SER A 454 0.82 23.75 -27.59
N THR A 455 -0.49 23.76 -27.35
CA THR A 455 -1.46 23.09 -28.26
C THR A 455 -2.70 23.95 -28.54
N HIS A 456 -2.51 25.22 -28.87
CA HIS A 456 -3.52 25.99 -29.60
C HIS A 456 -2.88 26.82 -30.71
N GLN A 457 -2.58 26.16 -31.85
CA GLN A 457 -2.55 26.86 -33.13
C GLN A 457 -3.53 26.19 -34.09
N ALA A 458 -4.73 26.77 -34.18
CA ALA A 458 -5.60 26.64 -35.34
C ALA A 458 -6.43 27.93 -35.54
N LYS A 459 -5.85 28.84 -36.32
CA LYS A 459 -6.47 29.80 -37.26
C LYS A 459 -7.44 30.88 -36.76
N ASP A 460 -7.06 32.11 -37.08
CA ASP A 460 -7.83 33.36 -37.09
C ASP A 460 -9.18 33.29 -37.82
N ALA A 461 -10.18 34.04 -37.32
CA ALA A 461 -10.79 35.17 -38.06
C ALA A 461 -11.76 36.01 -37.19
N ASP A 462 -11.49 37.32 -37.19
CA ASP A 462 -12.39 38.48 -37.15
C ASP A 462 -13.19 38.91 -35.88
N ASN A 463 -12.71 40.07 -35.39
CA ASN A 463 -13.40 41.35 -35.17
C ASN A 463 -14.06 41.72 -33.82
N ASP A 464 -13.50 42.84 -33.32
CA ASP A 464 -14.12 44.04 -32.76
C ASP A 464 -14.41 44.15 -31.25
N VAL A 465 -13.55 44.97 -30.62
CA VAL A 465 -13.84 46.14 -29.76
C VAL A 465 -14.92 45.96 -28.67
N ASN A 466 -14.54 46.04 -27.39
CA ASN A 466 -14.69 47.28 -26.60
C ASN A 466 -14.12 47.19 -25.16
N ASP A 467 -13.80 48.37 -24.67
CA ASP A 467 -13.30 48.83 -23.37
C ASP A 467 -14.21 48.47 -22.16
N GLY A 468 -13.63 48.30 -20.97
CA GLY A 468 -14.41 48.20 -19.72
C GLY A 468 -13.74 47.53 -18.53
N SER A 469 -13.39 48.31 -17.52
CA SER A 469 -12.92 47.88 -16.20
C SER A 469 -13.91 46.98 -15.45
N SER A 470 -13.44 45.88 -14.82
CA SER A 470 -13.83 45.53 -13.45
C SER A 470 -12.95 44.40 -12.87
N SER A 471 -12.36 44.68 -11.72
CA SER A 471 -11.89 43.71 -10.75
C SER A 471 -13.02 42.78 -10.28
N ASN A 472 -12.95 41.45 -10.52
CA ASN A 472 -13.46 40.36 -9.64
C ASN A 472 -13.47 38.92 -10.24
N ASP A 473 -12.56 38.51 -11.14
CA ASP A 473 -12.68 37.17 -11.79
C ASP A 473 -11.87 36.01 -11.19
N ALA A 474 -11.18 36.17 -10.06
CA ALA A 474 -10.39 35.07 -9.48
C ALA A 474 -11.22 34.00 -8.70
N ASN A 475 -12.54 34.18 -8.56
CA ASN A 475 -13.38 33.31 -7.73
C ASN A 475 -14.45 32.51 -8.52
N LEU A 476 -14.58 32.71 -9.84
CA LEU A 476 -15.51 31.90 -10.66
C LEU A 476 -14.82 30.70 -11.32
N GLU A 477 -13.53 30.76 -11.67
CA GLU A 477 -12.84 29.64 -12.33
C GLU A 477 -12.69 28.41 -11.42
N ALA A 478 -12.43 28.61 -10.12
CA ALA A 478 -12.37 27.52 -9.15
C ALA A 478 -13.72 26.80 -8.95
N HIS A 479 -14.84 27.49 -9.21
CA HIS A 479 -16.17 26.91 -9.04
C HIS A 479 -16.66 26.15 -10.27
N VAL A 480 -16.15 26.48 -11.46
CA VAL A 480 -16.46 25.78 -12.73
C VAL A 480 -15.67 24.47 -12.84
N ILE A 481 -14.40 24.43 -12.41
CA ILE A 481 -13.59 23.19 -12.39
C ILE A 481 -14.17 22.16 -11.40
N SER A 482 -14.76 22.63 -10.28
CA SER A 482 -15.44 21.75 -9.31
C SER A 482 -16.74 21.13 -9.84
N SER A 483 -17.45 21.78 -10.78
CA SER A 483 -18.70 21.25 -11.33
C SER A 483 -18.50 20.17 -12.39
N ASP A 484 -17.35 20.17 -13.09
CA ASP A 484 -17.06 19.21 -14.16
C ASP A 484 -16.61 17.82 -13.66
N LEU A 485 -16.12 17.71 -12.40
CA LEU A 485 -15.79 16.43 -11.78
C LEU A 485 -17.00 15.49 -11.61
N ASN A 486 -18.23 16.02 -11.60
CA ASN A 486 -19.45 15.22 -11.50
C ASN A 486 -20.00 14.75 -12.86
N ILE A 487 -19.54 15.33 -13.97
CA ILE A 487 -20.07 15.01 -15.31
C ILE A 487 -19.39 13.76 -15.89
N ALA A 488 -18.16 13.44 -15.45
CA ALA A 488 -17.43 12.23 -15.86
C ALA A 488 -17.90 10.93 -15.15
N PHE A 489 -18.88 11.00 -14.25
CA PHE A 489 -19.25 9.90 -13.35
C PHE A 489 -20.71 9.42 -13.51
N ASP A 490 -21.14 9.18 -14.75
CA ASP A 490 -22.41 8.49 -15.00
C ASP A 490 -22.21 6.96 -15.04
N ALA A 491 -22.44 6.33 -13.88
CA ALA A 491 -22.07 4.95 -13.54
C ALA A 491 -22.99 3.85 -14.14
N ALA A 492 -23.54 4.04 -15.34
CA ALA A 492 -24.55 3.13 -15.90
C ALA A 492 -24.14 2.34 -17.16
N ASN A 493 -22.98 2.61 -17.78
CA ASN A 493 -22.59 1.94 -19.03
C ASN A 493 -21.13 1.47 -19.00
N TYR A 494 -20.90 0.27 -18.46
CA TYR A 494 -19.68 -0.48 -18.78
C TYR A 494 -20.04 -1.87 -19.31
N ASN A 495 -20.52 -1.88 -20.55
CA ASN A 495 -20.21 -2.96 -21.48
C ASN A 495 -18.96 -2.48 -22.26
N VAL A 496 -17.79 -2.61 -21.65
CA VAL A 496 -16.54 -2.03 -22.16
C VAL A 496 -16.13 -2.72 -23.46
N ASN A 497 -15.95 -1.91 -24.50
CA ASN A 497 -15.29 -2.32 -25.73
C ASN A 497 -13.77 -2.19 -25.53
N TRP A 498 -13.03 -3.29 -25.66
CA TRP A 498 -11.65 -3.43 -25.18
C TRP A 498 -10.58 -2.83 -26.10
N ASP A 499 -10.97 -2.33 -27.28
CA ASP A 499 -10.08 -1.71 -28.27
C ASP A 499 -9.88 -0.19 -28.05
N GLU A 500 -10.52 0.41 -27.03
CA GLU A 500 -10.46 1.86 -26.73
C GLU A 500 -9.41 2.24 -25.66
N LEU A 501 -8.55 1.32 -25.21
CA LEU A 501 -7.51 1.54 -24.18
C LEU A 501 -6.28 2.34 -24.65
N ASN A 502 -6.47 3.33 -25.52
CA ASN A 502 -5.52 4.44 -25.63
C ASN A 502 -6.01 5.53 -24.69
N PHE A 503 -5.14 6.04 -23.82
CA PHE A 503 -5.48 7.28 -23.13
C PHE A 503 -5.87 8.33 -24.17
N SER A 504 -6.96 9.05 -23.91
CA SER A 504 -7.13 10.36 -24.55
C SER A 504 -5.97 11.28 -24.13
N GLN A 505 -5.66 12.29 -24.95
CA GLN A 505 -4.60 13.24 -24.60
C GLN A 505 -4.87 13.95 -23.26
N ASP A 506 -6.14 14.22 -22.97
CA ASP A 506 -6.56 14.85 -21.71
C ASP A 506 -6.33 13.93 -20.51
N GLU A 507 -6.62 12.63 -20.63
CA GLU A 507 -6.33 11.66 -19.56
C GLU A 507 -4.82 11.44 -19.37
N LEU A 508 -3.99 11.57 -20.42
CA LEU A 508 -2.53 11.57 -20.28
C LEU A 508 -2.04 12.79 -19.52
N ASN A 509 -2.60 13.97 -19.79
CA ASN A 509 -2.22 15.21 -19.11
C ASN A 509 -2.62 15.17 -17.63
N VAL A 510 -3.80 14.63 -17.31
CA VAL A 510 -4.22 14.39 -15.92
C VAL A 510 -3.28 13.37 -15.26
N PHE A 511 -2.98 12.25 -15.93
CA PHE A 511 -2.04 11.26 -15.41
C PHE A 511 -0.67 11.88 -15.13
N ASP A 512 -0.16 12.71 -16.03
CA ASP A 512 1.11 13.42 -15.87
C ASP A 512 1.14 14.34 -14.65
N SER A 513 0.10 15.17 -14.44
CA SER A 513 0.04 16.05 -13.26
C SER A 513 0.03 15.25 -11.97
N TYR A 514 -0.76 14.18 -11.87
CA TYR A 514 -0.77 13.33 -10.67
C TYR A 514 0.59 12.65 -10.43
N MET A 515 1.26 12.19 -11.48
CA MET A 515 2.56 11.52 -11.37
C MET A 515 3.69 12.45 -10.90
N ASN A 516 3.53 13.75 -11.09
CA ASN A 516 4.47 14.79 -10.65
C ASN A 516 4.10 15.38 -9.28
N ASP A 517 2.84 15.70 -9.05
CA ASP A 517 2.42 16.53 -7.90
C ASP A 517 1.83 15.73 -6.73
N GLN A 518 1.01 14.71 -7.01
CA GLN A 518 0.21 13.98 -6.00
C GLN A 518 0.71 12.54 -5.76
N GLY A 519 1.65 12.07 -6.59
CA GLY A 519 2.10 10.69 -6.60
C GLY A 519 1.17 9.74 -7.38
N TRP A 520 1.74 8.64 -7.84
CA TRP A 520 1.07 7.68 -8.72
C TRP A 520 -0.18 7.03 -8.11
N MET A 521 -0.24 6.90 -6.78
CA MET A 521 -1.41 6.37 -6.08
C MET A 521 -2.57 7.35 -6.02
N GLY A 522 -2.31 8.67 -6.06
CA GLY A 522 -3.36 9.67 -6.09
C GLY A 522 -4.19 9.63 -7.38
N TYR A 523 -3.65 9.09 -8.47
CA TYR A 523 -4.40 8.85 -9.71
C TYR A 523 -5.23 7.55 -9.68
N LEU A 524 -4.82 6.59 -8.86
CA LEU A 524 -5.43 5.25 -8.79
C LEU A 524 -6.53 5.12 -7.74
N ILE A 525 -6.59 6.09 -6.82
CA ILE A 525 -7.69 6.37 -5.91
C ILE A 525 -8.55 7.40 -6.63
#